data_AF-A0A7J4GEX0-F1
#
_entry.id   AF-A0A7J4GEX0-F1
#
_cell.length_a   1.000
_cell.length_b   1.000
_cell.length_c   1.000
_cell.angle_alpha   90.00
_cell.angle_beta   90.00
_cell.angle_gamma   90.00
#
_symmetry.space_group_name_H-M   'P 1'
#
loop_
_entity.id
_entity.type
_entity.pdbx_description
1 polymer ?
#
loop_
_entity_poly.entity_id
_entity_poly.type
_entity_poly.pdbx_seq_one_letter_code
_entity_poly.pdbx_strand_id
1 'polypeptide(L)'
;MVTALQGVKMMQPNGENNGDEVAEGPLADQTHLRVLDIRERRPVGHEMHALTEPGLHIVRARVHSSSTHEIGDHLEVSSDGIGPISIVRFRDLTNQANNSLLDSVKESITENPDEHLSFFNRAQNLSLKMHAFQLLPGVGKSTAQSWVQIRGANGWVDLDEVSKGLGVDAITLLAERYVKELENPAEVPSLLELLVRSEK
;
A
#
# COMPACT_ATOMS: atom_id res chain seq x y z
N MET A 1 10.19 -7.02 -67.51
CA MET A 1 11.62 -6.68 -67.30
C MET A 1 11.65 -5.17 -67.06
N VAL A 2 12.01 -4.60 -65.92
CA VAL A 2 12.83 -5.04 -64.77
C VAL A 2 12.42 -4.11 -63.59
N THR A 3 12.04 -4.70 -62.46
CA THR A 3 12.44 -4.36 -61.08
C THR A 3 11.99 -3.04 -60.40
N ALA A 4 11.22 -3.22 -59.32
CA ALA A 4 11.16 -2.34 -58.15
C ALA A 4 12.41 -2.51 -57.27
N LEU A 5 12.92 -1.44 -56.65
CA LEU A 5 13.73 -1.49 -55.41
C LEU A 5 13.74 -0.13 -54.70
N GLN A 6 13.79 -0.22 -53.37
CA GLN A 6 13.53 0.78 -52.33
C GLN A 6 14.71 1.74 -52.04
N GLY A 7 14.42 2.76 -51.22
CA GLY A 7 15.37 3.60 -50.46
C GLY A 7 15.36 5.04 -50.94
N VAL A 8 15.18 6.10 -50.14
CA VAL A 8 15.65 6.35 -48.78
C VAL A 8 14.69 7.35 -48.13
N LYS A 9 14.10 7.04 -46.97
CA LYS A 9 13.39 8.06 -46.16
C LYS A 9 14.38 8.62 -45.14
N MET A 10 14.66 9.91 -45.31
CA MET A 10 15.58 10.72 -44.53
C MET A 10 15.26 10.66 -43.04
N MET A 11 16.34 10.50 -42.26
CA MET A 11 16.41 10.68 -40.82
C MET A 11 16.11 12.15 -40.48
N GLN A 12 15.15 12.38 -39.58
CA GLN A 12 15.05 13.65 -38.85
C GLN A 12 15.38 13.37 -37.39
N PRO A 13 16.36 14.08 -36.80
CA PRO A 13 16.55 14.11 -35.36
C PRO A 13 15.68 15.22 -34.78
N ASN A 14 14.82 14.90 -33.80
CA ASN A 14 14.62 15.75 -32.63
C ASN A 14 13.56 15.17 -31.70
N GLY A 15 13.93 15.14 -30.43
CA GLY A 15 13.07 14.81 -29.31
C GLY A 15 13.89 14.48 -28.07
N GLU A 16 14.94 15.27 -27.79
CA GLU A 16 15.43 15.38 -26.42
C GLU A 16 14.35 16.07 -25.59
N ASN A 17 14.24 15.61 -24.34
CA ASN A 17 13.66 16.28 -23.19
C ASN A 17 12.14 16.12 -22.94
N ASN A 18 11.79 15.03 -22.27
CA ASN A 18 10.95 15.09 -21.06
C ASN A 18 11.88 14.51 -19.97
N GLY A 19 12.62 15.29 -19.19
CA GLY A 19 12.07 16.33 -18.32
C GLY A 19 11.24 15.59 -17.28
N ASP A 20 11.81 15.36 -16.10
CA ASP A 20 11.21 14.66 -14.96
C ASP A 20 9.70 14.85 -14.96
N GLU A 21 8.96 13.83 -15.44
CA GLU A 21 7.52 13.78 -15.22
C GLU A 21 7.39 13.67 -13.71
N VAL A 22 7.08 14.80 -13.06
CA VAL A 22 6.57 14.82 -11.69
C VAL A 22 5.49 13.75 -11.70
N ALA A 23 5.71 12.65 -10.98
CA ALA A 23 4.88 11.47 -11.09
C ALA A 23 3.43 11.85 -10.73
N GLU A 24 2.61 12.21 -11.72
CA GLU A 24 1.22 12.58 -11.48
C GLU A 24 0.43 11.31 -11.17
N GLY A 25 -0.30 11.32 -10.06
CA GLY A 25 -1.21 10.23 -9.68
C GLY A 25 -0.95 9.65 -8.28
N PRO A 26 -1.58 8.52 -7.95
CA PRO A 26 -1.60 7.96 -6.58
C PRO A 26 -0.24 7.48 -6.05
N LEU A 27 0.81 7.57 -6.88
CA LEU A 27 2.17 7.18 -6.51
C LEU A 27 3.10 8.39 -6.27
N ALA A 28 2.61 9.62 -6.44
CA ALA A 28 3.40 10.86 -6.39
C ALA A 28 4.10 11.10 -5.06
N ASP A 29 3.42 10.74 -3.97
CA ASP A 29 3.80 10.99 -2.58
C ASP A 29 4.39 9.74 -1.90
N GLN A 30 4.59 8.67 -2.66
CA GLN A 30 5.11 7.41 -2.15
C GLN A 30 6.62 7.50 -2.02
N THR A 31 7.12 7.26 -0.81
CA THR A 31 8.54 7.48 -0.47
C THR A 31 9.30 6.17 -0.34
N HIS A 32 8.62 5.11 0.14
CA HIS A 32 9.25 3.82 0.39
C HIS A 32 8.46 2.66 -0.22
N LEU A 33 9.16 1.54 -0.35
CA LEU A 33 8.69 0.26 -0.84
C LEU A 33 9.08 -0.80 0.18
N ARG A 34 8.10 -1.55 0.67
CA ARG A 34 8.32 -2.78 1.43
C ARG A 34 8.19 -3.98 0.51
N VAL A 35 9.26 -4.75 0.37
CA VAL A 35 9.33 -5.86 -0.59
C VAL A 35 8.42 -7.01 -0.16
N LEU A 36 7.51 -7.43 -1.04
CA LEU A 36 6.62 -8.57 -0.82
C LEU A 36 7.14 -9.86 -1.47
N ASP A 37 7.77 -9.73 -2.64
CA ASP A 37 8.31 -10.85 -3.41
C ASP A 37 9.28 -10.33 -4.46
N ILE A 38 10.32 -11.11 -4.78
CA ILE A 38 11.26 -10.82 -5.86
C ILE A 38 11.38 -12.06 -6.73
N ARG A 39 11.29 -11.85 -8.04
CA ARG A 39 11.42 -12.95 -9.01
C ARG A 39 12.28 -12.56 -10.20
N GLU A 40 12.91 -13.56 -10.78
CA GLU A 40 13.56 -13.42 -12.07
C GLU A 40 12.53 -13.15 -13.17
N ARG A 41 12.86 -12.20 -14.05
CA ARG A 41 12.07 -11.89 -15.24
C ARG A 41 12.82 -12.31 -16.50
N ARG A 42 12.13 -13.01 -17.38
CA ARG A 42 12.69 -13.40 -18.69
C ARG A 42 12.65 -12.23 -19.68
N PRO A 43 13.67 -12.07 -20.56
CA PRO A 43 14.89 -12.89 -20.64
C PRO A 43 16.00 -12.49 -19.64
N VAL A 44 15.98 -11.29 -19.06
CA VAL A 44 16.98 -10.80 -18.08
C VAL A 44 16.33 -9.83 -17.08
N GLY A 45 16.78 -9.88 -15.82
CA GLY A 45 16.47 -8.90 -14.77
C GLY A 45 15.59 -9.48 -13.66
N HIS A 46 15.31 -8.67 -12.64
CA HIS A 46 14.39 -9.01 -11.57
C HIS A 46 13.17 -8.10 -11.59
N GLU A 47 12.05 -8.62 -11.10
CA GLU A 47 10.84 -7.86 -10.83
C GLU A 47 10.45 -8.13 -9.38
N MET A 48 10.12 -7.06 -8.66
CA MET A 48 9.57 -7.18 -7.32
C MET A 48 8.11 -6.78 -7.29
N HIS A 49 7.35 -7.43 -6.43
CA HIS A 49 6.11 -6.86 -5.90
C HIS A 49 6.43 -6.20 -4.57
N ALA A 50 5.87 -5.02 -4.33
CA ALA A 50 6.11 -4.26 -3.11
C ALA A 50 4.83 -3.55 -2.65
N LEU A 51 4.79 -3.21 -1.36
CA LEU A 51 3.80 -2.33 -0.75
C LEU A 51 4.41 -0.93 -0.63
N THR A 52 3.72 0.09 -1.13
CA THR A 52 4.19 1.49 -1.02
C THR A 52 3.87 2.07 0.35
N GLU A 53 4.67 3.04 0.78
CA GLU A 53 4.41 3.84 1.97
C GLU A 53 4.46 5.35 1.63
N PRO A 54 3.50 6.16 2.14
CA PRO A 54 2.47 5.79 3.12
C PRO A 54 1.22 5.13 2.53
N GLY A 55 0.99 5.19 1.22
CA GLY A 55 -0.32 4.90 0.60
C GLY A 55 -0.75 3.44 0.56
N LEU A 56 0.08 2.49 0.99
CA LEU A 56 -0.23 1.04 0.99
C LEU A 56 -0.74 0.52 -0.36
N HIS A 57 -0.28 1.10 -1.48
CA HIS A 57 -0.55 0.57 -2.81
C HIS A 57 0.33 -0.65 -3.08
N ILE A 58 -0.25 -1.68 -3.68
CA ILE A 58 0.51 -2.81 -4.20
C ILE A 58 1.07 -2.39 -5.56
N VAL A 59 2.39 -2.46 -5.70
CA VAL A 59 3.10 -2.08 -6.93
C VAL A 59 4.03 -3.18 -7.39
N ARG A 60 4.45 -3.06 -8.64
CA ARG A 60 5.59 -3.78 -9.22
C ARG A 60 6.68 -2.79 -9.59
N ALA A 61 7.92 -3.21 -9.44
CA ALA A 61 9.10 -2.48 -9.92
C ALA A 61 10.05 -3.43 -10.64
N ARG A 62 10.77 -2.92 -11.64
CA ARG A 62 11.95 -3.63 -12.16
C ARG A 62 13.11 -3.38 -11.21
N VAL A 63 13.90 -4.40 -10.97
CA VAL A 63 15.04 -4.31 -10.07
C VAL A 63 16.30 -4.80 -10.78
N HIS A 64 17.38 -4.03 -10.66
CA HIS A 64 18.64 -4.38 -11.28
C HIS A 64 19.26 -5.60 -10.59
N SER A 65 19.84 -6.53 -11.35
CA SER A 65 20.30 -7.82 -10.80
C SER A 65 21.51 -7.74 -9.87
N SER A 66 22.16 -6.58 -9.75
CA SER A 66 23.25 -6.37 -8.79
C SER A 66 22.77 -6.06 -7.38
N SER A 67 21.48 -5.74 -7.19
CA SER A 67 20.95 -5.46 -5.87
C SER A 67 20.35 -6.73 -5.26
N THR A 68 20.94 -7.16 -4.14
CA THR A 68 20.45 -8.26 -3.30
C THR A 68 19.36 -7.70 -2.42
N HIS A 69 18.10 -7.88 -2.82
CA HIS A 69 16.95 -7.54 -1.99
C HIS A 69 16.28 -8.81 -1.49
N GLU A 70 15.65 -8.73 -0.33
CA GLU A 70 14.91 -9.80 0.31
C GLU A 70 13.49 -9.37 0.64
N ILE A 71 12.61 -10.34 0.92
CA ILE A 71 11.24 -10.06 1.36
C ILE A 71 11.31 -9.37 2.72
N GLY A 72 10.55 -8.29 2.88
CA GLY A 72 10.57 -7.44 4.07
C GLY A 72 11.54 -6.27 4.00
N ASP A 73 12.42 -6.19 2.99
CA ASP A 73 13.28 -5.03 2.80
C ASP A 73 12.44 -3.74 2.66
N HIS A 74 12.88 -2.69 3.34
CA HIS A 74 12.31 -1.34 3.27
C HIS A 74 13.25 -0.43 2.49
N LEU A 75 12.80 0.03 1.32
CA LEU A 75 13.64 0.67 0.31
C LEU A 75 13.05 2.03 -0.06
N GLU A 76 13.87 3.07 -0.22
CA GLU A 76 13.40 4.34 -0.80
C GLU A 76 13.05 4.12 -2.28
N VAL A 77 11.92 4.66 -2.75
CA VAL A 77 11.44 4.54 -4.14
C VAL A 77 12.48 5.02 -5.15
N SER A 78 13.28 6.04 -4.80
CA SER A 78 14.33 6.63 -5.63
C SER A 78 15.70 5.96 -5.52
N SER A 79 15.80 4.84 -4.81
CA SER A 79 17.08 4.12 -4.65
C SER A 79 17.64 3.65 -5.99
N ASP A 80 18.96 3.71 -6.13
CA ASP A 80 19.63 3.18 -7.32
C ASP A 80 19.32 1.68 -7.48
N GLY A 81 19.10 1.26 -8.73
CA GLY A 81 18.68 -0.10 -9.06
C GLY A 81 17.17 -0.37 -8.98
N ILE A 82 16.35 0.58 -8.50
CA ILE A 82 14.89 0.49 -8.57
C ILE A 82 14.41 1.24 -9.82
N GLY A 83 13.77 0.50 -10.73
CA GLY A 83 13.13 1.07 -11.90
C GLY A 83 11.74 1.63 -11.61
N PRO A 84 11.04 2.14 -12.64
CA PRO A 84 9.70 2.71 -12.48
C PRO A 84 8.72 1.76 -11.79
N ILE A 85 7.94 2.32 -10.86
CA ILE A 85 6.89 1.60 -10.14
C ILE A 85 5.54 1.73 -10.85
N SER A 86 4.70 0.70 -10.75
CA SER A 86 3.33 0.71 -11.30
C SER A 86 2.39 -0.14 -10.46
N ILE A 87 1.12 0.27 -10.33
CA ILE A 87 0.13 -0.43 -9.51
C ILE A 87 -0.19 -1.82 -10.07
N VAL A 88 -0.34 -2.79 -9.17
CA VAL A 88 -0.75 -4.18 -9.45
C VAL A 88 -2.06 -4.47 -8.72
N ARG A 89 -2.94 -5.26 -9.35
CA ARG A 89 -4.19 -5.70 -8.71
C ARG A 89 -3.89 -6.83 -7.74
N PHE A 90 -4.61 -6.89 -6.63
CA PHE A 90 -4.45 -7.94 -5.62
C PHE A 90 -4.45 -9.36 -6.22
N ARG A 91 -5.38 -9.66 -7.13
CA ARG A 91 -5.48 -10.96 -7.81
C ARG A 91 -4.27 -11.35 -8.67
N ASP A 92 -3.42 -10.38 -9.02
CA ASP A 92 -2.24 -10.58 -9.85
C ASP A 92 -0.98 -10.76 -8.97
N LEU A 93 -1.11 -10.77 -7.63
CA LEU A 93 -0.04 -11.12 -6.70
C LEU A 93 0.40 -12.59 -6.86
N THR A 94 1.67 -12.85 -6.59
CA THR A 94 2.14 -14.22 -6.34
C THR A 94 1.67 -14.72 -5.00
N ASN A 95 1.68 -16.05 -4.84
CA ASN A 95 1.45 -16.68 -3.55
C ASN A 95 2.41 -16.16 -2.47
N GLN A 96 3.69 -15.95 -2.82
CA GLN A 96 4.68 -15.43 -1.89
C GLN A 96 4.35 -14.00 -1.45
N ALA A 97 4.03 -13.11 -2.39
CA ALA A 97 3.65 -11.73 -2.07
C ALA A 97 2.34 -11.66 -1.27
N ASN A 98 1.40 -12.55 -1.53
CA ASN A 98 0.14 -12.64 -0.78
C ASN A 98 0.39 -13.09 0.66
N ASN A 99 1.26 -14.10 0.85
CA ASN A 99 1.62 -14.61 2.17
C ASN A 99 2.36 -13.57 3.03
N SER A 100 3.16 -12.68 2.43
CA SER A 100 3.90 -11.64 3.17
C SER A 100 3.11 -10.34 3.40
N LEU A 101 2.01 -10.14 2.66
CA LEU A 101 1.29 -8.86 2.64
C LEU A 101 0.78 -8.45 4.02
N LEU A 102 0.19 -9.38 4.78
CA LEU A 102 -0.36 -9.07 6.10
C LEU A 102 0.73 -8.54 7.04
N ASP A 103 1.86 -9.23 7.11
CA ASP A 103 2.98 -8.83 7.98
C ASP A 103 3.60 -7.51 7.50
N SER A 104 3.73 -7.31 6.19
CA SER A 104 4.20 -6.03 5.61
C SER A 104 3.30 -4.84 5.97
N VAL A 105 1.97 -5.03 5.98
CA VAL A 105 1.03 -4.00 6.42
C VAL A 105 1.16 -3.74 7.93
N LYS A 106 1.36 -4.78 8.75
CA LYS A 106 1.58 -4.61 10.20
C LYS A 106 2.85 -3.82 10.50
N GLU A 107 3.94 -4.10 9.78
CA GLU A 107 5.19 -3.35 9.90
C GLU A 107 4.99 -1.89 9.52
N SER A 108 4.32 -1.62 8.40
CA SER A 108 4.01 -0.25 7.97
C SER A 108 3.18 0.53 9.01
N ILE A 109 2.17 -0.09 9.61
CA ILE A 109 1.37 0.48 10.71
C ILE A 109 2.24 0.78 11.94
N THR A 110 3.17 -0.14 12.25
CA THR A 110 4.05 -0.02 13.43
C THR A 110 5.02 1.14 13.27
N GLU A 111 5.55 1.34 12.07
CA GLU A 111 6.49 2.42 11.76
C GLU A 111 5.80 3.79 11.65
N ASN A 112 4.53 3.83 11.21
CA ASN A 112 3.76 5.08 11.02
C ASN A 112 2.42 5.05 11.79
N PRO A 113 2.43 5.00 13.14
CA PRO A 113 1.24 4.66 13.93
C PRO A 113 0.19 5.79 14.02
N ASP A 114 0.53 7.03 13.72
CA ASP A 114 -0.28 8.21 14.05
C ASP A 114 -1.68 8.19 13.43
N GLU A 115 -1.78 7.90 12.13
CA GLU A 115 -3.05 7.84 11.39
C GLU A 115 -3.92 6.67 11.88
N HIS A 116 -3.27 5.56 12.20
CA HIS A 116 -3.89 4.35 12.71
C HIS A 116 -4.41 4.51 14.15
N LEU A 117 -3.66 5.19 15.01
CA LEU A 117 -4.10 5.57 16.35
C LEU A 117 -5.25 6.59 16.28
N SER A 118 -5.16 7.54 15.34
CA SER A 118 -6.20 8.54 15.10
C SER A 118 -7.56 7.89 14.81
N PHE A 119 -7.60 6.77 14.07
CA PHE A 119 -8.83 5.99 13.90
C PHE A 119 -9.45 5.59 15.23
N PHE A 120 -8.67 5.01 16.15
CA PHE A 120 -9.20 4.57 17.43
C PHE A 120 -9.69 5.73 18.29
N ASN A 121 -8.91 6.81 18.33
CA ASN A 121 -9.22 7.99 19.14
C ASN A 121 -10.40 8.81 18.58
N ARG A 122 -10.55 8.85 17.25
CA ARG A 122 -11.53 9.71 16.57
C ARG A 122 -12.70 8.95 15.96
N ALA A 123 -12.77 7.62 16.07
CA ALA A 123 -13.89 6.83 15.55
C ALA A 123 -15.24 7.37 16.05
N GLN A 124 -16.15 7.66 15.12
CA GLN A 124 -17.51 8.11 15.43
C GLN A 124 -18.55 7.24 14.71
N ASN A 125 -19.82 7.58 14.91
CA ASN A 125 -20.91 7.05 14.11
C ASN A 125 -20.76 7.48 12.64
N LEU A 126 -20.67 6.51 11.74
CA LEU A 126 -20.73 6.72 10.29
C LEU A 126 -22.17 7.00 9.84
N SER A 127 -23.14 6.45 10.57
CA SER A 127 -24.56 6.70 10.37
C SER A 127 -25.30 6.52 11.70
N LEU A 128 -26.62 6.78 11.71
CA LEU A 128 -27.48 6.53 12.87
C LEU A 128 -27.43 5.08 13.39
N LYS A 129 -27.01 4.11 12.55
CA LYS A 129 -27.02 2.68 12.89
C LYS A 129 -25.63 2.06 12.97
N MET A 130 -24.58 2.75 12.51
CA MET A 130 -23.26 2.15 12.33
C MET A 130 -22.16 3.04 12.91
N HIS A 131 -21.32 2.43 13.75
CA HIS A 131 -20.12 3.04 14.33
C HIS A 131 -18.88 2.63 13.53
N ALA A 132 -17.89 3.51 13.40
CA ALA A 132 -16.69 3.26 12.60
C ALA A 132 -15.88 2.02 13.05
N PHE A 133 -15.88 1.69 14.35
CA PHE A 133 -15.30 0.44 14.84
C PHE A 133 -15.86 -0.83 14.18
N GLN A 134 -17.10 -0.81 13.71
CA GLN A 134 -17.72 -1.96 13.02
C GLN A 134 -17.13 -2.19 11.62
N LEU A 135 -16.24 -1.31 11.14
CA LEU A 135 -15.43 -1.57 9.96
C LEU A 135 -14.35 -2.63 10.24
N LEU A 136 -13.89 -2.75 11.48
CA LEU A 136 -12.88 -3.75 11.81
C LEU A 136 -13.46 -5.18 11.78
N PRO A 137 -12.71 -6.17 11.26
CA PRO A 137 -13.12 -7.56 11.22
C PRO A 137 -13.56 -8.07 12.59
N GLY A 138 -14.70 -8.79 12.62
CA GLY A 138 -15.23 -9.37 13.86
C GLY A 138 -15.88 -8.38 14.85
N VAL A 139 -15.92 -7.07 14.55
CA VAL A 139 -16.49 -6.07 15.46
C VAL A 139 -17.96 -5.81 15.15
N GLY A 140 -18.84 -6.38 15.97
CA GLY A 140 -20.29 -6.12 15.91
C GLY A 140 -20.73 -4.86 16.67
N LYS A 141 -22.03 -4.57 16.61
CA LYS A 141 -22.64 -3.39 17.27
C LYS A 141 -22.38 -3.32 18.78
N SER A 142 -22.53 -4.44 19.50
CA SER A 142 -22.30 -4.50 20.95
C SER A 142 -20.83 -4.25 21.30
N THR A 143 -19.91 -4.88 20.57
CA THR A 143 -18.47 -4.69 20.74
C THR A 143 -18.08 -3.24 20.47
N ALA A 144 -18.55 -2.66 19.36
CA ALA A 144 -18.28 -1.26 19.04
C ALA A 144 -18.80 -0.30 20.12
N GLN A 145 -20.00 -0.53 20.68
CA GLN A 145 -20.52 0.26 21.79
C GLN A 145 -19.66 0.13 23.05
N SER A 146 -19.21 -1.09 23.37
CA SER A 146 -18.27 -1.34 24.48
C SER A 146 -16.97 -0.58 24.30
N TRP A 147 -16.37 -0.65 23.10
CA TRP A 147 -15.12 0.04 22.78
C TRP A 147 -15.21 1.56 22.89
N VAL A 148 -16.35 2.16 22.53
CA VAL A 148 -16.60 3.59 22.74
C VAL A 148 -16.57 3.96 24.23
N GLN A 149 -17.12 3.10 25.10
CA GLN A 149 -17.05 3.33 26.55
C GLN A 149 -15.63 3.18 27.07
N ILE A 150 -14.89 2.17 26.62
CA ILE A 150 -13.50 1.91 27.04
C ILE A 150 -12.58 3.07 26.63
N ARG A 151 -12.71 3.58 25.40
CA ARG A 151 -11.95 4.75 24.93
C ARG A 151 -12.11 5.96 25.86
N GLY A 152 -13.33 6.16 26.37
CA GLY A 152 -13.69 7.36 27.11
C GLY A 152 -13.47 8.64 26.29
N ALA A 153 -13.28 9.76 27.00
CA ALA A 153 -13.08 11.08 26.40
C ALA A 153 -11.61 11.35 26.02
N ASN A 154 -10.65 10.70 26.68
CA ASN A 154 -9.23 10.98 26.53
C ASN A 154 -8.57 10.15 25.43
N GLY A 155 -9.17 9.02 25.03
CA GLY A 155 -8.55 8.10 24.08
C GLY A 155 -7.31 7.40 24.65
N TRP A 156 -6.44 6.96 23.77
CA TRP A 156 -5.20 6.25 24.03
C TRP A 156 -4.00 7.01 23.50
N VAL A 157 -2.83 6.85 24.13
CA VAL A 157 -1.60 7.52 23.66
C VAL A 157 -0.87 6.77 22.56
N ASP A 158 -1.09 5.45 22.45
CA ASP A 158 -0.48 4.58 21.44
C ASP A 158 -1.34 3.34 21.14
N LEU A 159 -0.95 2.56 20.13
CA LEU A 159 -1.67 1.34 19.72
C LEU A 159 -1.53 0.18 20.72
N ASP A 160 -0.54 0.20 21.61
CA ASP A 160 -0.37 -0.81 22.66
C ASP A 160 -1.41 -0.61 23.77
N GLU A 161 -1.66 0.64 24.17
CA GLU A 161 -2.76 0.99 25.07
C GLU A 161 -4.13 0.65 24.48
N VAL A 162 -4.33 0.89 23.17
CA VAL A 162 -5.55 0.44 22.47
C VAL A 162 -5.69 -1.08 22.61
N SER A 163 -4.62 -1.82 22.33
CA SER A 163 -4.64 -3.28 22.37
C SER A 163 -4.96 -3.82 23.76
N LYS A 164 -4.32 -3.26 24.80
CA LYS A 164 -4.57 -3.60 26.20
C LYS A 164 -5.99 -3.24 26.64
N GLY A 165 -6.46 -2.04 26.28
CA GLY A 165 -7.77 -1.54 26.67
C GLY A 165 -8.91 -2.35 26.05
N LEU A 166 -8.77 -2.70 24.77
CA LEU A 166 -9.80 -3.40 24.01
C LEU A 166 -9.68 -4.94 24.12
N GLY A 167 -8.55 -5.45 24.60
CA GLY A 167 -8.29 -6.89 24.71
C GLY A 167 -8.10 -7.57 23.35
N VAL A 168 -7.57 -6.85 22.37
CA VAL A 168 -7.34 -7.30 20.99
C VAL A 168 -6.00 -6.80 20.49
N ASP A 169 -5.48 -7.38 19.42
CA ASP A 169 -4.32 -6.82 18.72
C ASP A 169 -4.79 -5.76 17.73
N ALA A 170 -4.61 -4.47 18.08
CA ALA A 170 -5.06 -3.34 17.28
C ALA A 170 -4.38 -3.26 15.91
N ILE A 171 -3.08 -3.59 15.86
CA ILE A 171 -2.28 -3.56 14.62
C ILE A 171 -2.76 -4.67 13.70
N THR A 172 -2.91 -5.89 14.21
CA THR A 172 -3.41 -7.01 13.42
C THR A 172 -4.82 -6.75 12.87
N LEU A 173 -5.74 -6.20 13.68
CA LEU A 173 -7.09 -5.88 13.22
C LEU A 173 -7.12 -4.84 12.10
N LEU A 174 -6.30 -3.80 12.19
CA LEU A 174 -6.17 -2.81 11.12
C LEU A 174 -5.52 -3.42 9.88
N ALA A 175 -4.47 -4.22 10.05
CA ALA A 175 -3.81 -4.87 8.92
C ALA A 175 -4.75 -5.81 8.16
N GLU A 176 -5.53 -6.64 8.87
CA GLU A 176 -6.56 -7.50 8.26
C GLU A 176 -7.61 -6.68 7.52
N ARG A 177 -8.03 -5.55 8.11
CA ARG A 177 -8.98 -4.64 7.48
C ARG A 177 -8.42 -4.03 6.18
N TYR A 178 -7.17 -3.57 6.20
CA TYR A 178 -6.52 -3.01 5.01
C TYR A 178 -6.30 -4.06 3.93
N VAL A 179 -5.81 -5.26 4.28
CA VAL A 179 -5.65 -6.36 3.31
C VAL A 179 -6.99 -6.71 2.65
N LYS A 180 -8.08 -6.74 3.41
CA LYS A 180 -9.43 -6.97 2.88
C LYS A 180 -9.87 -5.89 1.89
N GLU A 181 -9.54 -4.62 2.17
CA GLU A 181 -9.81 -3.51 1.24
C GLU A 181 -8.91 -3.54 -0.01
N LEU A 182 -7.66 -4.00 0.11
CA LEU A 182 -6.77 -4.22 -1.03
C LEU A 182 -7.29 -5.36 -1.92
N GLU A 183 -7.80 -6.43 -1.33
CA GLU A 183 -8.45 -7.54 -2.04
C GLU A 183 -9.75 -7.09 -2.72
N ASN A 184 -10.55 -6.27 -2.03
CA ASN A 184 -11.83 -5.76 -2.52
C ASN A 184 -11.92 -4.23 -2.43
N PRO A 185 -11.37 -3.50 -3.43
CA PRO A 185 -11.37 -2.04 -3.45
C PRO A 185 -12.76 -1.39 -3.52
N ALA A 186 -13.82 -2.17 -3.76
CA ALA A 186 -15.20 -1.70 -3.77
C ALA A 186 -15.83 -1.67 -2.36
N GLU A 187 -15.12 -2.14 -1.33
CA GLU A 187 -15.62 -2.08 0.05
C GLU A 187 -15.74 -0.63 0.53
N VAL A 188 -16.97 -0.22 0.86
CA VAL A 188 -17.27 1.13 1.36
C VAL A 188 -17.95 1.06 2.73
N PRO A 189 -17.60 1.95 3.67
CA PRO A 189 -16.50 2.92 3.62
C PRO A 189 -15.12 2.24 3.63
N SER A 190 -14.10 2.85 3.01
CA SER A 190 -12.71 2.37 3.01
C SER A 190 -11.88 3.12 4.06
N LEU A 191 -11.22 2.40 4.96
CA LEU A 191 -10.29 2.96 5.92
C LEU A 191 -8.98 3.39 5.26
N LEU A 192 -8.54 2.72 4.18
CA LEU A 192 -7.39 3.17 3.41
C LEU A 192 -7.62 4.58 2.86
N GLU A 193 -8.75 4.82 2.20
CA GLU A 193 -9.06 6.14 1.64
C GLU A 193 -9.33 7.20 2.74
N LEU A 194 -9.91 6.80 3.86
CA LEU A 194 -10.26 7.74 4.94
C LEU A 194 -9.09 8.14 5.84
N LEU A 195 -8.07 7.29 5.97
CA LEU A 195 -7.00 7.47 6.95
C LEU A 195 -5.63 7.60 6.29
N VAL A 196 -5.34 6.76 5.30
CA VAL A 196 -3.99 6.53 4.77
C VAL A 196 -3.75 7.31 3.48
N ARG A 197 -4.77 7.38 2.63
CA ARG A 197 -4.75 8.05 1.32
C ARG A 197 -5.59 9.33 1.30
N SER A 198 -5.99 9.81 2.48
CA SER A 198 -6.69 11.08 2.58
C SER A 198 -5.76 12.20 2.12
N GLU A 199 -6.25 13.09 1.24
CA GLU A 199 -5.54 14.30 0.84
C GLU A 199 -5.03 15.05 2.08
N LYS A 200 -3.72 15.29 2.15
CA LYS A 200 -3.06 16.03 3.24
C LYS A 200 -2.89 17.51 2.90
#